data_AF-A0A183J894-F1
#
_entry.id   AF-A0A183J894-F1
#
_cell.length_a   1.000
_cell.length_b   1.000
_cell.length_c   1.000
_cell.angle_alpha   90.00
_cell.angle_beta   90.00
_cell.angle_gamma   90.00
#
_symmetry.space_group_name_H-M   'P 1'
#
loop_
_entity.id
_entity.type
_entity.pdbx_description
1 polymer ?
#
loop_
_entity_poly.entity_id
_entity_poly.type
_entity_poly.pdbx_seq_one_letter_code
_entity_poly.pdbx_strand_id
1 'polypeptide(L)'
;MPLVLQKQNEKEHDLEHAYCISYFKRPLGKFDPEQYAIFVKPVVIFNTVEQFWTVYSYLIRPSDVTQKIDFHVFKRGIQPVWEDKLNQKGGKWMVRLKKGLASRIWEDLILAMLGEQFMVGSEICGAVCSIRNQEDIISLWNRTANNEGVTNRIRDTMRRVLNLPPNTVLEYKKHGDCLKDQTSYRNTDKFVK
;
A
#
# COMPACT_ATOMS: atom_id res chain seq x y z
N MET A 1 14.46 -14.00 -3.24
CA MET A 1 13.42 -13.97 -4.29
C MET A 1 12.08 -14.31 -3.65
N PRO A 2 10.95 -13.73 -4.08
CA PRO A 2 9.63 -14.12 -3.57
C PRO A 2 9.30 -15.56 -3.97
N LEU A 3 8.47 -16.23 -3.17
CA LEU A 3 7.75 -17.42 -3.60
C LEU A 3 6.77 -17.02 -4.72
N VAL A 4 6.77 -17.73 -5.85
CA VAL A 4 5.78 -17.51 -6.92
C VAL A 4 4.77 -18.65 -6.87
N LEU A 5 3.52 -18.34 -6.55
CA LEU A 5 2.48 -19.36 -6.52
C LEU A 5 2.03 -19.72 -7.93
N GLN A 6 1.94 -21.01 -8.19
CA GLN A 6 1.39 -21.55 -9.42
C GLN A 6 -0.07 -21.91 -9.17
N LYS A 7 -0.93 -21.72 -10.18
CA LYS A 7 -2.31 -22.22 -10.12
C LYS A 7 -2.28 -23.72 -9.86
N GLN A 8 -2.95 -24.14 -8.79
CA GLN A 8 -3.04 -25.54 -8.39
C GLN A 8 -4.23 -26.25 -9.03
N ASN A 9 -5.26 -25.51 -9.45
CA ASN A 9 -6.41 -26.06 -10.18
C ASN A 9 -7.07 -25.01 -11.11
N GLU A 10 -7.88 -25.48 -12.05
CA GLU A 10 -8.63 -24.63 -13.01
C GLU A 10 -9.79 -23.83 -12.36
N LYS A 11 -10.09 -24.07 -11.08
CA LYS A 11 -11.21 -23.43 -10.36
C LYS A 11 -10.81 -22.16 -9.61
N GLU A 12 -9.53 -21.78 -9.62
CA GLU A 12 -9.08 -20.54 -9.00
C GLU A 12 -9.62 -19.31 -9.74
N HIS A 13 -10.02 -18.29 -8.98
CA HIS A 13 -10.55 -17.04 -9.51
C HIS A 13 -9.42 -16.06 -9.79
N ASP A 14 -9.25 -15.70 -11.07
CA ASP A 14 -8.21 -14.77 -11.49
C ASP A 14 -8.43 -13.36 -10.95
N LEU A 15 -7.34 -12.75 -10.51
CA LEU A 15 -7.25 -11.31 -10.29
C LEU A 15 -6.86 -10.63 -11.61
N GLU A 16 -7.28 -9.38 -11.77
CA GLU A 16 -6.92 -8.55 -12.94
C GLU A 16 -5.40 -8.39 -13.11
N HIS A 17 -4.67 -8.38 -11.99
CA HIS A 17 -3.22 -8.28 -11.97
C HIS A 17 -2.61 -9.28 -10.99
N ALA A 18 -1.37 -9.67 -11.28
CA ALA A 18 -0.53 -10.33 -10.30
C ALA A 18 -0.02 -9.30 -9.28
N TYR A 19 0.09 -9.70 -8.03
CA TYR A 19 0.57 -8.84 -6.94
C TYR A 19 1.70 -9.51 -6.17
N CYS A 20 2.53 -8.69 -5.54
CA CYS A 20 3.62 -9.10 -4.66
C CYS A 20 3.37 -8.59 -3.24
N ILE A 21 3.32 -9.50 -2.27
CA ILE A 21 3.38 -9.14 -0.85
C ILE A 21 4.86 -9.01 -0.47
N SER A 22 5.22 -7.91 0.18
CA SER A 22 6.55 -7.72 0.76
C SER A 22 6.46 -6.98 2.08
N TYR A 23 7.56 -6.92 2.82
CA TYR A 23 7.66 -6.07 4.00
C TYR A 23 9.02 -5.37 4.07
N PHE A 24 9.07 -4.26 4.79
CA PHE A 24 10.30 -3.60 5.18
C PHE A 24 10.34 -3.48 6.70
N LYS A 25 11.43 -3.97 7.29
CA LYS A 25 11.76 -3.75 8.69
C LYS A 25 13.06 -2.98 8.73
N ARG A 26 13.05 -1.82 9.36
CA ARG A 26 14.26 -1.00 9.48
C ARG A 26 15.36 -1.81 10.18
N PRO A 27 16.58 -1.88 9.61
CA PRO A 27 17.70 -2.55 10.28
C PRO A 27 18.07 -1.84 11.58
N LEU A 28 18.72 -2.56 12.50
CA LEU A 28 19.27 -1.96 13.71
C LEU A 28 20.45 -1.05 13.34
N GLY A 29 20.52 0.14 13.94
CA GLY A 29 21.61 1.10 13.73
C GLY A 29 21.32 2.19 12.70
N LYS A 30 22.40 2.76 12.12
CA LYS A 30 22.29 3.78 11.07
C LYS A 30 21.68 3.15 9.81
N PHE A 31 20.68 3.81 9.25
CA PHE A 31 19.99 3.38 8.03
C PHE A 31 19.97 4.55 7.06
N ASP A 32 20.53 4.33 5.88
CA ASP A 32 20.48 5.26 4.75
C ASP A 32 19.17 5.03 3.96
N PRO A 33 18.30 6.04 3.83
CA PRO A 33 17.09 5.96 3.02
C PRO A 33 17.33 5.50 1.58
N GLU A 34 18.48 5.82 0.97
CA GLU A 34 18.82 5.37 -0.40
C GLU A 34 18.93 3.84 -0.50
N GLN A 35 19.24 3.17 0.62
CA GLN A 35 19.32 1.71 0.69
C GLN A 35 17.97 1.04 0.95
N TYR A 36 16.87 1.80 1.07
CA TYR A 36 15.54 1.26 1.41
C TYR A 36 15.16 0.06 0.55
N ALA A 37 15.36 0.15 -0.77
CA ALA A 37 15.03 -0.91 -1.72
C ALA A 37 15.69 -2.27 -1.40
N ILE A 38 16.92 -2.26 -0.87
CA ILE A 38 17.69 -3.46 -0.52
C ILE A 38 17.08 -4.21 0.67
N PHE A 39 16.44 -3.46 1.57
CA PHE A 39 15.84 -4.00 2.78
C PHE A 39 14.38 -4.41 2.62
N VAL A 40 13.74 -4.10 1.48
CA VAL A 40 12.43 -4.64 1.14
C VAL A 40 12.56 -6.15 0.92
N LYS A 41 11.84 -6.94 1.71
CA LYS A 41 11.83 -8.40 1.65
C LYS A 41 10.56 -8.88 0.96
N PRO A 42 10.65 -9.34 -0.30
CA PRO A 42 9.51 -9.92 -1.00
C PRO A 42 9.16 -11.29 -0.40
N VAL A 43 7.88 -11.54 -0.19
CA VAL A 43 7.36 -12.76 0.45
C VAL A 43 6.78 -13.67 -0.63
N VAL A 44 5.76 -13.21 -1.34
CA VAL A 44 5.02 -14.02 -2.30
C VAL A 44 4.51 -13.21 -3.48
N ILE A 45 4.41 -13.84 -4.65
CA ILE A 45 3.67 -13.37 -5.82
C ILE A 45 2.46 -14.29 -6.03
N PHE A 46 1.30 -13.68 -6.21
CA PHE A 46 0.02 -14.36 -6.44
C PHE A 46 -0.76 -13.69 -7.57
N ASN A 47 -1.65 -14.42 -8.24
CA ASN A 47 -2.52 -13.92 -9.30
C ASN A 47 -3.99 -14.36 -9.17
N THR A 48 -4.36 -15.03 -8.07
CA THR A 48 -5.73 -15.50 -7.84
C THR A 48 -6.19 -15.17 -6.43
N VAL A 49 -7.50 -15.16 -6.23
CA VAL A 49 -8.14 -14.91 -4.93
C VAL A 49 -7.73 -15.99 -3.92
N GLU A 50 -7.69 -17.25 -4.34
CA GLU A 50 -7.32 -18.39 -3.50
C GLU A 50 -5.86 -18.31 -3.07
N GLN A 51 -4.95 -17.98 -3.98
CA GLN A 51 -3.53 -17.79 -3.65
C GLN A 51 -3.34 -16.65 -2.65
N PHE A 52 -4.09 -15.55 -2.81
CA PHE A 52 -4.07 -14.46 -1.85
C PHE A 52 -4.47 -14.96 -0.46
N TRP A 53 -5.63 -15.61 -0.32
CA TRP A 53 -6.12 -16.09 0.98
C TRP A 53 -5.27 -17.19 1.59
N THR A 54 -4.64 -18.04 0.77
CA THR A 54 -3.72 -19.09 1.22
C THR A 54 -2.49 -18.51 1.94
N VAL A 55 -2.07 -17.29 1.59
CA VAL A 55 -0.94 -16.63 2.26
C VAL A 55 -1.42 -15.67 3.32
N TYR A 56 -2.33 -14.77 2.97
CA TYR A 56 -2.75 -13.66 3.82
C TYR A 56 -3.35 -14.13 5.15
N SER A 57 -4.05 -15.27 5.17
CA SER A 57 -4.61 -15.87 6.40
C SER A 57 -3.55 -16.30 7.43
N TYR A 58 -2.30 -16.53 7.02
CA TYR A 58 -1.19 -16.92 7.89
C TYR A 58 -0.24 -15.76 8.21
N LEU A 59 -0.45 -14.58 7.63
CA LEU A 59 0.35 -13.40 7.96
C LEU A 59 -0.09 -12.83 9.30
N ILE A 60 0.90 -12.37 10.08
CA ILE A 60 0.64 -11.59 11.29
C ILE A 60 -0.18 -10.35 10.92
N ARG A 61 -1.22 -10.06 11.71
CA ARG A 61 -2.07 -8.91 11.43
C ARG A 61 -1.34 -7.61 11.82
N PRO A 62 -1.55 -6.51 11.06
CA PRO A 62 -0.95 -5.20 11.34
C PRO A 62 -0.96 -4.78 12.81
N SER A 63 -2.12 -4.92 13.48
CA SER A 63 -2.28 -4.50 14.88
C SER A 63 -1.63 -5.42 15.92
N ASP A 64 -1.21 -6.63 15.53
CA ASP A 64 -0.51 -7.57 16.43
C ASP A 64 1.01 -7.36 16.38
N VAL A 65 1.50 -6.50 15.48
CA VAL A 65 2.93 -6.19 15.36
C VAL A 65 3.33 -5.09 16.35
N THR A 66 4.31 -5.41 17.20
CA THR A 66 4.86 -4.47 18.18
C THR A 66 6.01 -3.61 17.65
N GLN A 67 6.61 -4.02 16.54
CA GLN A 67 7.80 -3.37 15.96
C GLN A 67 7.42 -2.46 14.79
N LYS A 68 8.24 -1.44 14.53
CA LYS A 68 8.08 -0.61 13.33
C LYS A 68 8.35 -1.46 12.08
N ILE A 69 7.31 -1.67 11.29
CA ILE A 69 7.35 -2.44 10.05
C ILE A 69 6.46 -1.75 9.01
N ASP A 70 6.80 -1.94 7.75
CA ASP A 70 5.95 -1.59 6.62
C ASP A 70 5.55 -2.88 5.89
N PHE A 71 4.24 -3.11 5.75
CA PHE A 71 3.70 -4.14 4.87
C PHE A 71 3.36 -3.54 3.52
N HIS A 72 3.62 -4.26 2.44
CA HIS A 72 3.35 -3.81 1.08
C HIS A 72 2.58 -4.86 0.29
N VAL A 73 1.63 -4.42 -0.53
CA VAL A 73 1.04 -5.21 -1.61
C VAL A 73 1.07 -4.36 -2.87
N PHE A 74 1.91 -4.73 -3.84
CA PHE A 74 2.11 -3.96 -5.08
C PHE A 74 1.86 -4.84 -6.30
N LYS A 75 1.38 -4.26 -7.39
CA LYS A 75 1.27 -4.97 -8.68
C LYS A 75 2.65 -5.52 -9.05
N ARG A 76 2.68 -6.74 -9.61
CA ARG A 76 3.91 -7.43 -9.98
C ARG A 76 4.74 -6.56 -10.92
N GLY A 77 6.02 -6.44 -10.62
CA GLY A 77 6.96 -5.62 -11.39
C GLY A 77 7.06 -4.16 -10.92
N ILE A 78 6.26 -3.74 -9.94
CA ILE A 78 6.36 -2.42 -9.30
C ILE A 78 6.95 -2.58 -7.91
N GLN A 79 8.08 -1.93 -7.65
CA GLN A 79 8.69 -1.90 -6.32
C GLN A 79 8.02 -0.85 -5.43
N PRO A 80 7.90 -1.08 -4.11
CA PRO A 80 7.31 -0.12 -3.16
C PRO A 80 8.28 1.01 -2.80
N VAL A 81 8.91 1.62 -3.81
CA VAL A 81 9.93 2.67 -3.69
C VAL A 81 9.61 3.83 -4.62
N TRP A 82 10.03 5.05 -4.28
CA TRP A 82 9.70 6.24 -5.08
C TRP A 82 10.43 6.27 -6.42
N GLU A 83 11.59 5.61 -6.46
CA GLU A 83 12.50 5.51 -7.59
C GLU A 83 12.01 4.51 -8.64
N ASP A 84 10.99 3.70 -8.36
CA ASP A 84 10.39 2.84 -9.37
C ASP A 84 9.79 3.71 -10.49
N LYS A 85 10.05 3.35 -11.75
CA LYS A 85 9.63 4.14 -12.93
C LYS A 85 8.12 4.45 -12.92
N LEU A 86 7.29 3.57 -12.38
CA LEU A 86 5.85 3.75 -12.30
C LEU A 86 5.40 4.55 -11.08
N ASN A 87 6.29 4.78 -10.09
CA ASN A 87 6.00 5.58 -8.90
C ASN A 87 6.60 7.00 -8.97
N GLN A 88 7.66 7.23 -9.75
CA GLN A 88 8.41 8.50 -9.75
C GLN A 88 7.55 9.75 -10.03
N LYS A 89 6.56 9.64 -10.92
CA LYS A 89 5.61 10.73 -11.26
C LYS A 89 4.30 10.65 -10.48
N GLY A 90 4.24 9.71 -9.55
CA GLY A 90 3.07 9.34 -8.78
C GLY A 90 2.97 10.05 -7.46
N GLY A 91 2.05 9.55 -6.66
CA GLY A 91 1.83 9.98 -5.30
C GLY A 91 1.06 8.93 -4.53
N LYS A 92 0.61 9.32 -3.34
CA LYS A 92 -0.12 8.44 -2.45
C LYS A 92 -1.15 9.20 -1.63
N TRP A 93 -2.31 8.57 -1.49
CA TRP A 93 -3.27 8.91 -0.45
C TRP A 93 -2.90 8.20 0.84
N MET A 94 -3.06 8.87 1.97
CA MET A 94 -2.72 8.39 3.30
C MET A 94 -3.86 8.64 4.28
N VAL A 95 -4.09 7.68 5.16
CA VAL A 95 -4.93 7.83 6.35
C VAL A 95 -4.12 7.45 7.57
N ARG A 96 -4.19 8.27 8.61
CA ARG A 96 -3.59 8.00 9.92
C ARG A 96 -4.64 7.39 10.83
N LEU A 97 -4.27 6.32 11.51
CA LEU A 97 -5.17 5.50 12.31
C LEU A 97 -4.67 5.43 13.73
N LYS A 98 -5.60 5.55 14.68
CA LYS A 98 -5.34 5.15 16.06
C LYS A 98 -5.00 3.65 16.09
N LYS A 99 -4.19 3.25 17.09
CA LYS A 99 -3.85 1.85 17.32
C LYS A 99 -5.09 0.97 17.46
N GLY A 100 -4.98 -0.27 16.97
CA GLY A 100 -6.05 -1.26 16.95
C GLY A 100 -6.97 -1.23 15.72
N LEU A 101 -6.87 -0.20 14.87
CA LEU A 101 -7.70 -0.10 13.66
C LEU A 101 -7.02 -0.64 12.40
N ALA A 102 -5.68 -0.74 12.41
CA ALA A 102 -4.89 -0.98 11.20
C ALA A 102 -5.23 -2.31 10.51
N SER A 103 -5.46 -3.40 11.26
CA SER A 103 -5.71 -4.71 10.66
C SER A 103 -6.93 -4.73 9.74
N ARG A 104 -8.07 -4.20 10.22
CA ARG A 104 -9.31 -4.14 9.44
C ARG A 104 -9.17 -3.20 8.25
N ILE A 105 -8.73 -1.97 8.48
CA ILE A 105 -8.64 -0.96 7.41
C ILE A 105 -7.61 -1.38 6.34
N TRP A 106 -6.57 -2.12 6.72
CA TRP A 106 -5.61 -2.70 5.79
C TRP A 106 -6.25 -3.79 4.93
N GLU A 107 -6.99 -4.71 5.54
CA GLU A 107 -7.72 -5.78 4.83
C GLU A 107 -8.74 -5.19 3.86
N ASP A 108 -9.57 -4.23 4.30
CA ASP A 108 -10.55 -3.56 3.44
C ASP A 108 -9.86 -2.85 2.25
N LEU A 109 -8.71 -2.21 2.46
CA LEU A 109 -7.97 -1.54 1.39
C LEU A 109 -7.42 -2.52 0.35
N ILE A 110 -6.75 -3.58 0.79
CA ILE A 110 -6.16 -4.55 -0.13
C ILE A 110 -7.25 -5.28 -0.90
N LEU A 111 -8.38 -5.65 -0.26
CA LEU A 111 -9.50 -6.29 -0.95
C LEU A 111 -10.13 -5.35 -1.99
N ALA A 112 -10.31 -4.08 -1.66
CA ALA A 112 -10.79 -3.08 -2.62
C ALA A 112 -9.83 -2.88 -3.80
N MET A 113 -8.51 -2.95 -3.57
CA MET A 113 -7.49 -2.86 -4.61
C MET A 113 -7.48 -4.11 -5.50
N LEU A 114 -7.43 -5.31 -4.91
CA LEU A 114 -7.39 -6.58 -5.64
C LEU A 114 -8.68 -6.80 -6.44
N GLY A 115 -9.83 -6.38 -5.91
CA GLY A 115 -11.13 -6.39 -6.59
C GLY A 115 -11.36 -5.20 -7.52
N GLU A 116 -10.32 -4.42 -7.85
CA GLU A 116 -10.33 -3.29 -8.79
C GLU A 116 -11.37 -2.19 -8.50
N GLN A 117 -11.87 -2.05 -7.27
CA GLN A 117 -13.01 -1.17 -6.95
C GLN A 117 -12.75 0.33 -7.17
N PHE A 118 -11.50 0.74 -7.35
CA PHE A 118 -11.10 2.13 -7.63
C PHE A 118 -11.49 2.60 -9.03
N MET A 119 -11.61 1.68 -10.00
CA MET A 119 -12.10 1.97 -11.35
C MET A 119 -11.34 3.14 -12.03
N VAL A 120 -10.01 3.17 -11.85
CA VAL A 120 -9.07 4.15 -12.43
C VAL A 120 -8.12 3.51 -13.44
N GLY A 121 -8.51 2.37 -14.02
CA GLY A 121 -7.67 1.58 -14.91
C GLY A 121 -6.35 1.18 -14.26
N SER A 122 -5.24 1.39 -14.97
CA SER A 122 -3.93 0.95 -14.51
C SER A 122 -3.25 1.87 -13.49
N GLU A 123 -3.93 2.92 -13.00
CA GLU A 123 -3.31 3.96 -12.16
C GLU A 123 -2.83 3.47 -10.79
N ILE A 124 -3.46 2.44 -10.20
CA ILE A 124 -3.03 1.93 -8.89
C ILE A 124 -1.73 1.14 -9.02
N CYS A 125 -0.74 1.51 -8.21
CA CYS A 125 0.54 0.81 -8.10
C CYS A 125 0.53 -0.25 -7.00
N GLY A 126 0.01 0.10 -5.82
CA GLY A 126 0.05 -0.75 -4.64
C GLY A 126 -0.35 -0.01 -3.37
N ALA A 127 -0.37 -0.73 -2.26
CA ALA A 127 -0.73 -0.24 -0.95
C ALA A 127 0.38 -0.51 0.08
N VAL A 128 0.48 0.35 1.08
CA VAL A 128 1.43 0.24 2.20
C VAL A 128 0.70 0.41 3.53
N CYS A 129 0.94 -0.49 4.48
CA CYS A 129 0.57 -0.34 5.89
C CYS A 129 1.82 -0.16 6.74
N SER A 130 1.93 1.00 7.36
CA SER A 130 3.09 1.44 8.14
C SER A 130 2.77 1.44 9.63
N ILE A 131 3.32 0.46 10.35
CA ILE A 131 3.18 0.34 11.80
C ILE A 131 4.15 1.29 12.48
N ARG A 132 3.67 2.23 13.30
CA ARG A 132 4.50 3.17 14.06
C ARG A 132 4.16 3.13 15.55
N ASN A 133 4.80 3.97 16.37
CA ASN A 133 4.63 3.87 17.82
C ASN A 133 3.27 4.42 18.29
N GLN A 134 2.87 5.59 17.77
CA GLN A 134 1.68 6.32 18.26
C GLN A 134 0.44 6.06 17.41
N GLU A 135 0.62 5.91 16.11
CA GLU A 135 -0.44 5.72 15.12
C GLU A 135 0.06 4.78 14.02
N ASP A 136 -0.86 4.22 13.25
CA ASP A 136 -0.54 3.45 12.06
C ASP A 136 -0.96 4.24 10.83
N ILE A 137 -0.24 4.07 9.72
CA ILE A 137 -0.50 4.83 8.50
C ILE A 137 -0.79 3.85 7.38
N ILE A 138 -1.93 4.00 6.74
CA ILE A 138 -2.29 3.22 5.56
C ILE A 138 -2.25 4.13 4.35
N SER A 139 -1.65 3.65 3.25
CA SER A 139 -1.52 4.43 2.03
C SER A 139 -1.76 3.62 0.77
N LEU A 140 -2.30 4.27 -0.25
CA LEU A 140 -2.51 3.73 -1.58
C LEU A 140 -1.78 4.60 -2.60
N TRP A 141 -0.94 3.99 -3.42
CA TRP A 141 -0.02 4.64 -4.34
C TRP A 141 -0.58 4.58 -5.76
N ASN A 142 -0.45 5.68 -6.50
CA ASN A 142 -0.86 5.77 -7.90
C ASN A 142 0.23 6.38 -8.79
N ARG A 143 0.15 6.08 -10.10
CA ARG A 143 1.18 6.41 -11.11
C ARG A 143 1.29 7.88 -11.44
N THR A 144 0.17 8.59 -11.50
CA THR A 144 0.12 9.96 -12.02
C THR A 144 -0.44 10.94 -10.98
N ALA A 145 0.44 11.70 -10.32
CA ALA A 145 -0.01 12.64 -9.29
C ALA A 145 -0.68 13.92 -9.81
N ASN A 146 -0.48 14.28 -11.08
CA ASN A 146 -1.02 15.50 -11.66
C ASN A 146 -2.39 15.29 -12.32
N ASN A 147 -2.98 14.10 -12.23
CA ASN A 147 -4.33 13.83 -12.70
C ASN A 147 -5.32 13.97 -11.53
N GLU A 148 -5.89 15.16 -11.38
CA GLU A 148 -6.85 15.46 -10.29
C GLU A 148 -8.10 14.58 -10.35
N GLY A 149 -8.61 14.27 -11.55
CA GLY A 149 -9.77 13.39 -11.70
C GLY A 149 -9.52 11.99 -11.14
N VAL A 150 -8.36 11.41 -11.47
CA VAL A 150 -7.93 10.11 -10.93
C VAL A 150 -7.71 10.18 -9.42
N THR A 151 -6.93 11.16 -8.95
CA THR A 151 -6.60 11.25 -7.53
C THR A 151 -7.83 11.51 -6.65
N ASN A 152 -8.77 12.35 -7.11
CA ASN A 152 -10.05 12.56 -6.43
C ASN A 152 -10.91 11.29 -6.41
N ARG A 153 -11.02 10.56 -7.53
CA ARG A 153 -11.75 9.28 -7.57
C ARG A 153 -11.16 8.24 -6.61
N ILE A 154 -9.83 8.19 -6.51
CA ILE A 154 -9.14 7.33 -5.55
C ILE A 154 -9.52 7.71 -4.12
N ARG A 155 -9.45 9.00 -3.76
CA ARG A 155 -9.84 9.50 -2.44
C ARG A 155 -11.26 9.10 -2.07
N ASP A 156 -12.21 9.36 -2.97
CA ASP A 156 -13.63 9.16 -2.70
C ASP A 156 -13.95 7.67 -2.58
N THR A 157 -13.32 6.85 -3.41
CA THR A 157 -13.43 5.40 -3.29
C THR A 157 -12.80 4.89 -1.99
N MET A 158 -11.60 5.36 -1.64
CA MET A 158 -10.92 4.99 -0.40
C MET A 158 -11.78 5.33 0.82
N ARG A 159 -12.42 6.50 0.86
CA ARG A 159 -13.34 6.88 1.93
C ARG A 159 -14.53 5.90 2.04
N ARG A 160 -15.12 5.53 0.90
CA ARG A 160 -16.27 4.62 0.81
C ARG A 160 -15.92 3.19 1.24
N VAL A 161 -14.88 2.60 0.65
CA VAL A 161 -14.54 1.17 0.87
C VAL A 161 -13.98 0.90 2.26
N LEU A 162 -13.31 1.90 2.86
CA LEU A 162 -12.79 1.80 4.22
C LEU A 162 -13.82 2.26 5.28
N ASN A 163 -15.02 2.67 4.85
CA ASN A 163 -16.07 3.21 5.70
C ASN A 163 -15.56 4.30 6.67
N LEU A 164 -14.76 5.23 6.15
CA LEU A 164 -14.15 6.26 6.99
C LEU A 164 -15.20 7.29 7.42
N PRO A 165 -15.23 7.68 8.71
CA PRO A 165 -16.05 8.80 9.16
C PRO A 165 -15.80 10.07 8.32
N PRO A 166 -16.82 10.92 8.08
CA PRO A 166 -16.69 12.11 7.24
C PRO A 166 -15.54 13.04 7.66
N ASN A 167 -15.32 13.20 8.97
CA ASN A 167 -14.24 14.02 9.53
C ASN A 167 -12.85 13.38 9.45
N THR A 168 -12.71 12.17 8.92
CA THR A 168 -11.41 11.53 8.73
C THR A 168 -10.62 12.28 7.66
N VAL A 169 -9.44 12.74 8.05
CA VAL A 169 -8.52 13.45 7.15
C VAL A 169 -7.83 12.43 6.25
N LEU A 170 -7.92 12.66 4.94
CA LEU A 170 -7.09 11.99 3.95
C LEU A 170 -6.01 12.96 3.49
N GLU A 171 -4.77 12.49 3.45
CA GLU A 171 -3.59 13.28 3.09
C GLU A 171 -3.04 12.78 1.75
N TYR A 172 -2.80 13.67 0.79
CA TYR A 172 -2.12 13.31 -0.46
C TYR A 172 -0.69 13.87 -0.46
N LYS A 173 0.27 13.08 -0.96
CA LYS A 173 1.64 13.55 -1.17
C LYS A 173 2.23 12.96 -2.44
N LYS A 174 2.85 13.81 -3.27
CA LYS A 174 3.59 13.37 -4.46
C LYS A 174 4.91 12.74 -4.05
N HIS A 175 5.34 11.71 -4.77
CA HIS A 175 6.61 11.04 -4.45
C HIS A 175 7.82 11.94 -4.68
N GLY A 176 7.79 12.82 -5.68
CA GLY A 176 8.83 13.83 -5.91
C GLY A 176 9.04 14.77 -4.72
N ASP A 177 7.98 15.12 -3.99
CA ASP A 177 8.08 15.96 -2.79
C ASP A 177 8.55 15.15 -1.58
N CYS A 178 8.26 13.84 -1.53
CA CYS A 178 8.81 12.94 -0.52
C CYS A 178 10.35 12.83 -0.63
N LEU A 179 10.86 12.77 -1.86
CA LEU A 179 12.31 12.74 -2.16
C LEU A 179 13.01 14.04 -1.74
N LYS A 180 12.41 15.21 -2.04
CA LYS A 180 12.96 16.52 -1.66
C LYS A 180 13.00 16.71 -0.15
N ASP A 181 11.92 16.32 0.52
CA ASP A 181 11.81 16.50 1.98
C ASP A 181 12.50 15.41 2.78
N GLN A 182 12.91 14.30 2.15
CA GLN A 182 13.36 13.07 2.82
C GLN A 182 12.34 12.56 3.85
N THR A 183 11.05 12.80 3.62
CA THR A 183 9.96 12.37 4.52
C THR A 183 8.76 11.81 3.78
N SER A 184 8.31 10.64 4.23
CA SER A 184 7.16 9.95 3.67
C SER A 184 5.80 10.53 4.08
N TYR A 185 5.72 11.22 5.23
CA TYR A 185 4.43 11.55 5.85
C TYR A 185 4.34 12.99 6.39
N ARG A 186 5.35 13.84 6.21
CA ARG A 186 5.26 15.26 6.62
C ARG A 186 4.92 16.12 5.41
N ASN A 187 4.43 17.35 5.64
CA ASN A 187 4.14 18.34 4.60
C ASN A 187 3.19 17.80 3.51
N THR A 188 2.05 17.26 3.93
CA THR A 188 1.06 16.67 3.03
C THR A 188 -0.10 17.62 2.80
N ASP A 189 -0.70 17.57 1.62
CA ASP A 189 -1.96 18.26 1.34
C ASP A 189 -3.09 17.56 2.11
N LYS A 190 -3.77 18.30 2.99
CA LYS A 190 -4.83 17.77 3.84
C LYS A 190 -6.19 18.00 3.20
N PHE A 191 -6.97 16.93 3.08
CA PHE A 191 -8.31 17.00 2.52
C PHE A 191 -9.33 16.54 3.56
N VAL A 192 -10.14 17.50 4.01
CA VAL A 192 -11.29 17.29 4.87
C VAL A 192 -12.51 17.77 4.09
N LYS A 193 -13.31 16.83 3.62
CA LYS A 193 -14.67 17.08 3.12
C LYS A 193 -15.53 15.93 3.59
#